data_AF-A0A2W6YZV1-F1
#
_entry.id   AF-A0A2W6YZV1-F1
#
_cell.length_a   1.000
_cell.length_b   1.000
_cell.length_c   1.000
_cell.angle_alpha   90.00
_cell.angle_beta   90.00
_cell.angle_gamma   90.00
#
_symmetry.space_group_name_H-M   'P 1'
#
loop_
_entity.id
_entity.type
_entity.pdbx_description
1 polymer ?
#
loop_
_entity_poly.entity_id
_entity_poly.type
_entity_poly.pdbx_seq_one_letter_code
_entity_poly.pdbx_strand_id
1 'polypeptide(L)'
;MTTHTAVQPGFAELIDLWEPVRQLGTGFEFCEGPIWHPAERHLLFSDMPGDVRRRWDRNGVREVRRPANKCNGMTYDAALDLIVCEHATSSLVRERPDGRSEVIASHFEGMELNSPNDVVVKSDGAIYFSDPWYGRMPVFGVERPRQLGFQGVYRIPPGGGAPQLLVDRYLFDQPNGLCFCPTEDRLFVNDTVQHNIRVFDILPDGRLGAPRIFASGIVGSEPGVPDGMKCDARGNIWVTAPGGVWVYSIEGELIGKLRVPELVGNLTWGGPDWRTLFLTASHSLYAVETKVGPRIEPYMKAGKAAGGSESRRRAAPERRDADPSPAASVPVNGVKKAAAGYRLDPSRCALIVQDMQNDVVMEGGAFASSGSPEHCRQQNAIANAARLARTARSRGIPVIHVWFVVEAGTPGVTMNAPLFEGLADAGALVRGTWGAAPVPGLEAQAGDHVVEKQRMSAWEGTRLETVLKALGRDIVVVTGAWTNMSIEHTARTGADKGYFMVVPEDACSTMNAEWHTASVNYALQNVAIVTDVDAVIAATAGA
;
A
#
# COMPACT_ATOMS: atom_id res chain seq x y z
N MET A 1 1.85 -10.32 6.31
CA MET A 1 1.51 -9.76 4.99
C MET A 1 0.04 -10.05 4.74
N THR A 2 -0.76 -9.04 4.43
CA THR A 2 -2.11 -9.25 3.91
C THR A 2 -1.99 -9.53 2.43
N THR A 3 -2.01 -10.80 2.03
CA THR A 3 -2.05 -11.19 0.62
C THR A 3 -3.37 -10.76 0.00
N HIS A 4 -3.31 -10.22 -1.21
CA HIS A 4 -4.52 -10.09 -2.02
C HIS A 4 -5.05 -11.49 -2.32
N THR A 5 -6.36 -11.65 -2.27
CA THR A 5 -6.99 -12.97 -2.41
C THR A 5 -7.48 -13.15 -3.83
N ALA A 6 -6.87 -14.07 -4.59
CA ALA A 6 -7.43 -14.53 -5.85
C ALA A 6 -8.58 -15.50 -5.58
N VAL A 7 -9.79 -15.15 -6.03
CA VAL A 7 -10.95 -16.06 -6.04
C VAL A 7 -10.95 -16.86 -7.34
N GLN A 8 -10.52 -16.24 -8.43
CA GLN A 8 -10.29 -16.85 -9.73
C GLN A 8 -8.85 -16.58 -10.22
N PRO A 9 -8.27 -17.43 -11.07
CA PRO A 9 -6.91 -17.25 -11.60
C PRO A 9 -6.69 -15.92 -12.31
N GLY A 10 -7.71 -15.39 -12.99
CA GLY A 10 -7.63 -14.14 -13.76
C GLY A 10 -7.27 -12.91 -12.94
N PHE A 11 -7.46 -12.93 -11.62
CA PHE A 11 -7.10 -11.80 -10.75
C PHE A 11 -5.59 -11.53 -10.73
N ALA A 12 -4.77 -12.57 -10.81
CA ALA A 12 -3.30 -12.45 -10.85
C ALA A 12 -2.78 -11.78 -12.15
N GLU A 13 -3.62 -11.67 -13.18
CA GLU A 13 -3.33 -10.91 -14.39
C GLU A 13 -3.58 -9.41 -14.22
N LEU A 14 -4.38 -9.02 -13.22
CA LEU A 14 -4.74 -7.63 -12.96
C LEU A 14 -3.82 -6.97 -11.94
N ILE A 15 -3.28 -7.74 -11.01
CA ILE A 15 -2.37 -7.29 -9.95
C ILE A 15 -1.44 -8.43 -9.51
N ASP A 16 -0.27 -8.11 -8.97
CA ASP A 16 0.51 -9.08 -8.21
C ASP A 16 -0.17 -9.35 -6.86
N LEU A 17 -0.36 -10.61 -6.48
CA LEU A 17 -1.06 -10.96 -5.23
C LEU A 17 -0.30 -10.53 -3.97
N TRP A 18 1.00 -10.23 -4.15
CA TRP A 18 1.90 -9.77 -3.10
C TRP A 18 2.24 -8.28 -3.23
N GLU A 19 1.61 -7.57 -4.17
CA GLU A 19 1.87 -6.14 -4.35
C GLU A 19 1.57 -5.38 -3.03
N PRO A 20 2.53 -4.61 -2.50
CA PRO A 20 2.31 -3.89 -1.26
C PRO A 20 1.37 -2.71 -1.46
N VAL A 21 0.38 -2.58 -0.57
CA VAL A 21 -0.40 -1.35 -0.43
C VAL A 21 0.40 -0.35 0.39
N ARG A 22 0.82 0.74 -0.25
CA ARG A 22 1.68 1.79 0.32
C ARG A 22 0.82 2.92 0.89
N GLN A 23 1.02 3.28 2.16
CA GLN A 23 0.42 4.49 2.73
C GLN A 23 1.18 5.72 2.21
N LEU A 24 0.47 6.68 1.62
CA LEU A 24 1.01 7.92 1.06
C LEU A 24 0.84 9.13 1.98
N GLY A 25 -0.09 9.04 2.93
CA GLY A 25 -0.37 10.05 3.95
C GLY A 25 -1.43 9.53 4.91
N THR A 26 -1.45 10.06 6.12
CA THR A 26 -2.40 9.68 7.19
C THR A 26 -2.71 10.88 8.08
N GLY A 27 -3.65 10.72 9.02
CA GLY A 27 -4.12 11.76 9.93
C GLY A 27 -5.34 12.53 9.42
N PHE A 28 -6.10 11.94 8.48
CA PHE A 28 -7.33 12.49 7.93
C PHE A 28 -8.56 12.00 8.72
N GLU A 29 -9.72 12.62 8.51
CA GLU A 29 -10.96 12.23 9.19
C GLU A 29 -11.72 11.14 8.44
N PHE A 30 -11.99 11.36 7.15
CA PHE A 30 -12.53 10.36 6.21
C PHE A 30 -12.23 10.78 4.77
N CYS A 31 -11.39 10.01 4.06
CA CYS A 31 -11.00 10.39 2.70
C CYS A 31 -11.91 9.81 1.62
N GLU A 32 -12.18 10.63 0.61
CA GLU A 32 -13.11 10.33 -0.47
C GLU A 32 -12.68 10.90 -1.83
N GLY A 33 -13.39 10.47 -2.89
CA GLY A 33 -13.39 11.08 -4.21
C GLY A 33 -12.00 11.39 -4.83
N PRO A 34 -11.06 10.43 -4.89
CA PRO A 34 -9.75 10.68 -5.48
C PRO A 34 -9.84 10.84 -7.01
N ILE A 35 -9.11 11.81 -7.57
CA ILE A 35 -9.01 12.03 -9.01
C ILE A 35 -7.59 12.45 -9.41
N TRP A 36 -7.04 11.79 -10.44
CA TRP A 36 -5.70 12.09 -10.94
C TRP A 36 -5.75 13.11 -12.07
N HIS A 37 -4.99 14.20 -11.93
CA HIS A 37 -4.83 15.19 -12.98
C HIS A 37 -3.75 14.75 -13.99
N PRO A 38 -4.09 14.50 -15.27
CA PRO A 38 -3.18 13.86 -16.22
C PRO A 38 -2.01 14.74 -16.66
N ALA A 39 -2.22 16.06 -16.81
CA ALA A 39 -1.17 16.97 -17.26
C ALA A 39 -0.25 17.42 -16.11
N GLU A 40 -0.84 17.90 -15.00
CA GLU A 40 -0.10 18.36 -13.83
C GLU A 40 0.43 17.26 -12.90
N ARG A 41 0.02 16.00 -13.11
CA ARG A 41 0.52 14.81 -12.38
C ARG A 41 0.40 14.93 -10.86
N HIS A 42 -0.81 15.21 -10.40
CA HIS A 42 -1.15 15.19 -8.99
C HIS A 42 -2.50 14.52 -8.78
N LEU A 43 -2.73 14.00 -7.57
CA LEU A 43 -4.00 13.49 -7.13
C LEU A 43 -4.71 14.56 -6.31
N LEU A 44 -5.98 14.84 -6.61
CA LEU A 44 -6.88 15.51 -5.67
C LEU A 44 -7.70 14.45 -4.94
N PHE A 45 -8.03 14.69 -3.69
CA PHE A 45 -8.97 13.86 -2.93
C PHE A 45 -9.61 14.72 -1.83
N SER A 46 -10.76 14.29 -1.33
CA SER A 46 -11.45 14.96 -0.24
C SER A 46 -11.07 14.34 1.10
N ASP A 47 -10.97 15.18 2.13
CA ASP A 47 -10.99 14.83 3.55
C ASP A 47 -12.26 15.47 4.13
N MET A 48 -13.38 14.79 3.86
CA MET A 48 -14.71 15.41 3.76
C MET A 48 -15.26 15.86 5.14
N PRO A 49 -15.17 15.06 6.22
CA PRO A 49 -15.62 15.51 7.54
C PRO A 49 -14.91 16.78 8.00
N GLY A 50 -13.61 16.88 7.71
CA GLY A 50 -12.77 18.05 8.00
C GLY A 50 -13.02 19.25 7.09
N ASP A 51 -13.88 19.14 6.07
CA ASP A 51 -14.18 20.17 5.07
C ASP A 51 -12.94 20.65 4.29
N VAL A 52 -12.15 19.68 3.83
CA VAL A 52 -10.87 19.94 3.15
C VAL A 52 -10.79 19.22 1.82
N ARG A 53 -10.27 19.91 0.81
CA ARG A 53 -9.70 19.27 -0.37
C ARG A 53 -8.19 19.17 -0.24
N ARG A 54 -7.66 17.98 -0.44
CA ARG A 54 -6.25 17.66 -0.36
C ARG A 54 -5.68 17.43 -1.76
N ARG A 55 -4.37 17.62 -1.88
CA ARG A 55 -3.58 17.27 -3.05
C ARG A 55 -2.41 16.39 -2.63
N TRP A 56 -2.18 15.32 -3.35
CA TRP A 56 -0.94 14.52 -3.28
C TRP A 56 -0.17 14.66 -4.59
N ASP A 57 1.13 14.95 -4.49
CA ASP A 57 2.09 14.83 -5.58
C ASP A 57 3.45 14.39 -5.03
N ARG A 58 4.53 14.54 -5.83
CA ARG A 58 5.89 14.16 -5.42
C ARG A 58 6.38 14.83 -4.13
N ASN A 59 5.74 15.93 -3.70
CA ASN A 59 6.09 16.64 -2.48
C ASN A 59 5.25 16.19 -1.27
N GLY A 60 4.40 15.17 -1.42
CA GLY A 60 3.53 14.66 -0.37
C GLY A 60 2.12 15.28 -0.38
N VAL A 61 1.36 14.97 0.67
CA VAL A 61 -0.01 15.47 0.85
C VAL A 61 0.00 16.90 1.40
N ARG A 62 -0.85 17.77 0.86
CA ARG A 62 -1.15 19.11 1.41
C ARG A 62 -2.61 19.51 1.24
N GLU A 63 -3.05 20.46 2.04
CA GLU A 63 -4.32 21.15 1.86
C GLU A 63 -4.26 22.07 0.63
N VAL A 64 -5.32 22.08 -0.18
CA VAL A 64 -5.47 23.00 -1.32
C VAL A 64 -6.75 23.83 -1.27
N ARG A 65 -7.73 23.45 -0.45
CA ARG A 65 -8.94 24.25 -0.23
C ARG A 65 -9.59 23.97 1.11
N ARG A 66 -9.98 25.04 1.81
CA ARG A 66 -10.85 25.07 3.00
C ARG A 66 -11.55 26.44 3.10
N PRO A 67 -12.87 26.51 3.32
CA PRO A 67 -13.80 25.39 3.26
C PRO A 67 -13.88 24.80 1.84
N ALA A 68 -14.08 23.49 1.75
CA ALA A 68 -14.25 22.76 0.51
C ALA A 68 -15.72 22.36 0.27
N ASN A 69 -16.65 22.93 1.03
CA ASN A 69 -18.09 22.63 1.00
C ASN A 69 -18.42 21.16 1.25
N LYS A 70 -17.60 20.49 2.08
CA LYS A 70 -17.62 19.03 2.29
C LYS A 70 -17.66 18.31 0.94
N CYS A 71 -16.73 18.66 0.05
CA CYS A 71 -16.62 18.01 -1.25
C CYS A 71 -16.51 16.49 -1.07
N ASN A 72 -17.06 15.72 -2.00
CA ASN A 72 -17.01 14.26 -1.98
C ASN A 72 -16.39 13.76 -3.29
N GLY A 73 -17.15 13.04 -4.12
CA GLY A 73 -16.73 12.57 -5.43
C GLY A 73 -16.31 13.70 -6.36
N MET A 74 -15.27 13.43 -7.14
CA MET A 74 -14.71 14.36 -8.10
C MET A 74 -14.34 13.66 -9.40
N THR A 75 -14.46 14.38 -10.51
CA THR A 75 -13.96 13.95 -11.81
C THR A 75 -13.58 15.16 -12.65
N TYR A 76 -12.91 14.95 -13.78
CA TYR A 76 -12.67 16.00 -14.77
C TYR A 76 -13.52 15.76 -16.01
N ASP A 77 -13.97 16.84 -16.64
CA ASP A 77 -14.46 16.75 -18.02
C ASP A 77 -13.32 16.76 -19.04
N ALA A 78 -13.66 16.68 -20.33
CA ALA A 78 -12.67 16.64 -21.40
C ALA A 78 -11.81 17.92 -21.51
N ALA A 79 -12.26 19.05 -20.95
CA ALA A 79 -11.53 20.31 -20.91
C ALA A 79 -10.65 20.44 -19.66
N LEU A 80 -10.62 19.42 -18.79
CA LEU A 80 -9.98 19.46 -17.47
C LEU A 80 -10.62 20.49 -16.52
N ASP A 81 -11.89 20.84 -16.73
CA ASP A 81 -12.67 21.48 -15.68
C ASP A 81 -13.04 20.42 -14.63
N LEU A 82 -12.82 20.72 -13.36
CA LEU A 82 -13.07 19.82 -12.24
C LEU A 82 -14.57 19.84 -11.90
N ILE A 83 -15.21 18.68 -11.93
CA ILE A 83 -16.59 18.48 -11.49
C ILE A 83 -16.58 17.92 -10.08
N VAL A 84 -17.30 18.56 -9.16
CA VAL A 84 -17.25 18.26 -7.73
C VAL A 84 -18.66 18.08 -7.18
N CYS A 85 -18.87 16.98 -6.46
CA CYS A 85 -20.02 16.76 -5.60
C CYS A 85 -19.82 17.50 -4.27
N GLU A 86 -20.72 18.42 -3.90
CA GLU A 86 -20.64 19.18 -2.64
C GLU A 86 -21.79 18.80 -1.70
N HIS A 87 -21.47 18.17 -0.56
CA HIS A 87 -22.47 17.79 0.44
C HIS A 87 -23.07 18.99 1.17
N ALA A 88 -22.26 20.00 1.49
CA ALA A 88 -22.70 21.14 2.30
C ALA A 88 -23.72 22.04 1.56
N THR A 89 -23.63 22.10 0.23
CA THR A 89 -24.43 22.98 -0.63
C THR A 89 -25.47 22.23 -1.47
N SER A 90 -25.58 20.89 -1.33
CA SER A 90 -26.47 20.05 -2.15
C SER A 90 -26.29 20.27 -3.66
N SER A 91 -25.05 20.47 -4.09
CA SER A 91 -24.78 20.92 -5.46
C SER A 91 -23.71 20.08 -6.15
N LEU A 92 -23.89 19.90 -7.45
CA LEU A 92 -22.84 19.51 -8.37
C LEU A 92 -22.26 20.77 -9.00
N VAL A 93 -20.97 21.00 -8.85
CA VAL A 93 -20.29 22.22 -9.31
C VAL A 93 -19.19 21.92 -10.31
N ARG A 94 -18.96 22.84 -11.25
CA ARG A 94 -17.81 22.85 -12.17
C ARG A 94 -16.86 23.96 -11.74
N GLU A 95 -15.61 23.59 -11.47
CA GLU A 95 -14.50 24.49 -11.17
C GLU A 95 -13.52 24.51 -12.33
N ARG A 96 -13.28 25.70 -12.88
CA ARG A 96 -12.38 25.90 -14.01
C ARG A 96 -10.97 26.17 -13.52
N PRO A 97 -9.92 25.86 -14.31
CA PRO A 97 -8.54 26.18 -13.96
C PRO A 97 -8.27 27.68 -13.69
N ASP A 98 -9.10 28.56 -14.25
CA ASP A 98 -9.04 30.02 -14.01
C ASP A 98 -9.66 30.47 -12.67
N GLY A 99 -10.15 29.53 -11.86
CA GLY A 99 -10.74 29.77 -10.55
C GLY A 99 -12.24 30.07 -10.57
N ARG A 100 -12.89 30.16 -11.75
CA ARG A 100 -14.35 30.31 -11.82
C ARG A 100 -15.05 29.01 -11.38
N SER A 101 -16.15 29.16 -10.67
CA SER A 101 -17.02 28.05 -10.26
C SER A 101 -18.45 28.29 -10.75
N GLU A 102 -19.12 27.22 -11.19
CA GLU A 102 -20.46 27.21 -11.77
C GLU A 102 -21.28 26.05 -11.17
N VAL A 103 -22.50 26.32 -10.71
CA VAL A 103 -23.42 25.26 -10.27
C VAL A 103 -24.02 24.59 -11.50
N ILE A 104 -23.77 23.30 -11.66
CA ILE A 104 -24.32 22.47 -12.74
C ILE A 104 -25.73 22.00 -12.38
N ALA A 105 -25.92 21.54 -11.14
CA ALA A 105 -27.20 21.10 -10.63
C ALA A 105 -27.26 21.29 -9.11
N SER A 106 -28.39 21.79 -8.62
CA SER A 106 -28.69 21.89 -7.18
C SER A 106 -30.13 21.50 -6.84
N HIS A 107 -31.00 21.40 -7.87
CA HIS A 107 -32.42 21.10 -7.71
C HIS A 107 -32.91 20.12 -8.78
N PHE A 108 -33.90 19.33 -8.42
CA PHE A 108 -34.70 18.50 -9.32
C PHE A 108 -36.19 18.72 -9.01
N GLU A 109 -37.01 18.99 -10.03
CA GLU A 109 -38.45 19.30 -9.86
C GLU A 109 -38.73 20.45 -8.87
N GLY A 110 -37.82 21.43 -8.81
CA GLY A 110 -37.92 22.57 -7.88
C GLY A 110 -37.54 22.26 -6.42
N MET A 111 -37.18 21.02 -6.11
CA MET A 111 -36.72 20.59 -4.79
C MET A 111 -35.19 20.47 -4.78
N GLU A 112 -34.55 20.87 -3.68
CA GLU A 112 -33.11 20.74 -3.48
C GLU A 112 -32.67 19.27 -3.55
N LEU A 113 -31.58 18.99 -4.26
CA LEU A 113 -30.94 17.67 -4.29
C LEU A 113 -30.57 17.20 -2.88
N ASN A 114 -30.52 15.89 -2.63
CA ASN A 114 -30.20 15.38 -1.30
C ASN A 114 -28.79 15.81 -0.87
N SER A 115 -27.78 15.30 -1.59
CA SER A 115 -26.36 15.59 -1.45
C SER A 115 -25.62 14.76 -2.51
N PRO A 116 -25.30 15.33 -3.69
CA PRO A 116 -24.53 14.63 -4.72
C PRO A 116 -23.29 13.97 -4.11
N ASN A 117 -23.00 12.72 -4.48
CA ASN A 117 -22.02 11.91 -3.76
C ASN A 117 -20.84 11.48 -4.65
N ASP A 118 -21.08 10.75 -5.74
CA ASP A 118 -20.05 10.43 -6.74
C ASP A 118 -20.49 10.85 -8.15
N VAL A 119 -19.54 11.04 -9.06
CA VAL A 119 -19.77 11.62 -10.40
C VAL A 119 -18.83 11.05 -11.47
N VAL A 120 -19.36 10.80 -12.67
CA VAL A 120 -18.61 10.42 -13.87
C VAL A 120 -19.04 11.22 -15.10
N VAL A 121 -18.10 11.40 -16.04
CA VAL A 121 -18.37 12.06 -17.32
C VAL A 121 -18.23 11.04 -18.44
N LYS A 122 -19.27 10.95 -19.28
CA LYS A 122 -19.30 10.08 -20.46
C LYS A 122 -18.55 10.74 -21.62
N SER A 123 -18.07 9.96 -22.60
CA SER A 123 -17.35 10.47 -23.77
C SER A 123 -18.12 11.48 -24.65
N ASP A 124 -19.44 11.53 -24.56
CA ASP A 124 -20.28 12.53 -25.24
C ASP A 124 -20.39 13.86 -24.45
N GLY A 125 -19.82 13.93 -23.25
CA GLY A 125 -19.87 15.08 -22.36
C GLY A 125 -21.07 15.11 -21.41
N ALA A 126 -21.93 14.09 -21.41
CA ALA A 126 -22.96 13.94 -20.40
C ALA A 126 -22.35 13.65 -19.02
N ILE A 127 -22.93 14.22 -17.97
CA ILE A 127 -22.47 14.05 -16.58
C ILE A 127 -23.48 13.19 -15.84
N TYR A 128 -23.02 12.12 -15.18
CA TYR A 128 -23.84 11.23 -14.39
C TYR A 128 -23.41 11.30 -12.94
N PHE A 129 -24.35 11.36 -12.00
CA PHE A 129 -24.03 11.45 -10.58
C PHE A 129 -25.09 10.78 -9.71
N SER A 130 -24.68 10.32 -8.53
CA SER A 130 -25.55 9.76 -7.49
C SER A 130 -25.94 10.82 -6.48
N ASP A 131 -27.16 10.72 -5.93
CA ASP A 131 -27.72 11.67 -4.95
C ASP A 131 -28.32 10.95 -3.73
N PRO A 132 -27.49 10.25 -2.93
CA PRO A 132 -27.86 9.76 -1.61
C PRO A 132 -28.01 10.92 -0.62
N TRP A 133 -28.41 10.63 0.62
CA TRP A 133 -28.63 11.67 1.64
C TRP A 133 -27.52 11.79 2.69
N TYR A 134 -26.35 11.19 2.48
CA TYR A 134 -25.22 11.25 3.42
C TYR A 134 -24.84 12.67 3.83
N GLY A 135 -24.87 13.64 2.90
CA GLY A 135 -24.56 15.05 3.18
C GLY A 135 -25.58 15.80 4.04
N ARG A 136 -26.61 15.11 4.53
CA ARG A 136 -27.56 15.60 5.55
C ARG A 136 -27.42 14.89 6.90
N MET A 137 -26.49 13.94 7.02
CA MET A 137 -26.14 13.28 8.28
C MET A 137 -25.10 14.10 9.05
N PRO A 138 -25.05 13.98 10.38
CA PRO A 138 -23.93 14.48 11.18
C PRO A 138 -22.60 13.94 10.64
N VAL A 139 -21.51 14.69 10.83
CA VAL A 139 -20.14 14.38 10.36
C VAL A 139 -19.98 14.53 8.84
N PHE A 140 -20.81 13.84 8.05
CA PHE A 140 -20.69 13.76 6.59
C PHE A 140 -21.22 14.99 5.84
N GLY A 141 -21.87 15.91 6.54
CA GLY A 141 -22.62 16.98 5.88
C GLY A 141 -23.07 18.08 6.81
N VAL A 142 -24.12 18.78 6.39
CA VAL A 142 -24.84 19.76 7.20
C VAL A 142 -26.23 19.19 7.44
N GLU A 143 -26.62 19.02 8.70
CA GLU A 143 -27.94 18.49 9.02
C GLU A 143 -29.06 19.44 8.56
N ARG A 144 -29.97 18.93 7.73
CA ARG A 144 -31.15 19.66 7.22
C ARG A 144 -32.20 18.68 6.68
N PRO A 145 -33.50 19.01 6.71
CA PRO A 145 -34.56 18.13 6.20
C PRO A 145 -34.36 17.80 4.72
N ARG A 146 -34.59 16.55 4.31
CA ARG A 146 -34.63 16.16 2.89
C ARG A 146 -35.84 16.80 2.21
N GLN A 147 -35.64 17.43 1.05
CA GLN A 147 -36.74 17.94 0.22
C GLN A 147 -37.23 16.87 -0.77
N LEU A 148 -36.30 16.12 -1.35
CA LEU A 148 -36.62 14.93 -2.13
C LEU A 148 -37.01 13.78 -1.20
N GLY A 149 -38.11 13.10 -1.52
CA GLY A 149 -38.58 11.92 -0.77
C GLY A 149 -37.90 10.61 -1.17
N PHE A 150 -36.81 10.67 -1.93
CA PHE A 150 -36.15 9.54 -2.56
C PHE A 150 -34.69 9.85 -2.91
N GLN A 151 -33.90 8.84 -3.29
CA GLN A 151 -32.49 8.94 -3.64
C GLN A 151 -32.31 8.59 -5.13
N GLY A 152 -31.64 9.47 -5.87
CA GLY A 152 -31.62 9.41 -7.33
C GLY A 152 -30.25 9.08 -7.92
N VAL A 153 -30.28 8.66 -9.19
CA VAL A 153 -29.14 8.71 -10.10
C VAL A 153 -29.56 9.62 -11.24
N TYR A 154 -28.76 10.65 -11.51
CA TYR A 154 -29.12 11.71 -12.44
C TYR A 154 -28.15 11.79 -13.61
N ARG A 155 -28.64 12.37 -14.71
CA ARG A 155 -27.85 12.78 -15.87
C ARG A 155 -28.04 14.25 -16.18
N ILE A 156 -26.95 14.95 -16.43
CA ILE A 156 -26.93 16.23 -17.13
C ILE A 156 -26.64 15.95 -18.61
N PRO A 157 -27.51 16.39 -19.54
CA PRO A 157 -27.27 16.19 -20.97
C PRO A 157 -25.95 16.84 -21.43
N PRO A 158 -25.36 16.36 -22.54
CA PRO A 158 -24.25 17.04 -23.19
C PRO A 158 -24.57 18.50 -23.47
N GLY A 159 -23.64 19.40 -23.12
CA GLY A 159 -23.84 20.85 -23.26
C GLY A 159 -24.63 21.51 -22.13
N GLY A 160 -25.08 20.75 -21.13
CA GLY A 160 -25.79 21.26 -19.94
C GLY A 160 -27.30 21.06 -20.00
N GLY A 161 -28.01 21.72 -19.09
CA GLY A 161 -29.47 21.61 -18.94
C GLY A 161 -29.88 21.08 -17.56
N ALA A 162 -31.19 20.90 -17.38
CA ALA A 162 -31.72 20.40 -16.11
C ALA A 162 -31.34 18.93 -15.87
N PRO A 163 -31.13 18.51 -14.60
CA PRO A 163 -30.90 17.11 -14.27
C PRO A 163 -32.09 16.23 -14.66
N GLN A 164 -31.78 15.08 -15.25
CA GLN A 164 -32.72 14.05 -15.66
C GLN A 164 -32.60 12.87 -14.68
N LEU A 165 -33.68 12.49 -14.01
CA LEU A 165 -33.71 11.28 -13.19
C LEU A 165 -33.65 10.04 -14.10
N LEU A 166 -32.71 9.14 -13.85
CA LEU A 166 -32.45 7.98 -14.70
C LEU A 166 -33.08 6.68 -14.22
N VAL A 167 -33.51 6.64 -12.96
CA VAL A 167 -33.95 5.43 -12.27
C VAL A 167 -35.26 5.67 -11.54
N ASP A 168 -36.02 4.60 -11.31
CA ASP A 168 -37.22 4.69 -10.48
C ASP A 168 -36.88 5.22 -9.09
N ARG A 169 -37.73 6.10 -8.55
CA ARG A 169 -37.47 6.85 -7.31
C ARG A 169 -37.10 5.95 -6.14
N TYR A 170 -37.67 4.75 -6.04
CA TYR A 170 -37.46 3.84 -4.92
C TYR A 170 -36.58 2.64 -5.26
N LEU A 171 -35.80 2.73 -6.33
CA LEU A 171 -34.91 1.63 -6.73
C LEU A 171 -33.69 1.49 -5.80
N PHE A 172 -33.18 2.61 -5.29
CA PHE A 172 -32.00 2.69 -4.43
C PHE A 172 -32.37 3.21 -3.04
N ASP A 173 -31.70 2.68 -2.01
CA ASP A 173 -31.73 3.20 -0.65
C ASP A 173 -30.63 4.27 -0.43
N GLN A 174 -29.42 4.00 -0.91
CA GLN A 174 -28.29 4.95 -0.92
C GLN A 174 -27.42 4.69 -2.16
N PRO A 175 -27.76 5.24 -3.35
CA PRO A 175 -26.92 5.11 -4.54
C PRO A 175 -25.59 5.80 -4.27
N ASN A 176 -24.47 5.13 -4.57
CA ASN A 176 -23.16 5.63 -4.19
C ASN A 176 -22.22 5.71 -5.40
N GLY A 177 -21.16 4.90 -5.49
CA GLY A 177 -20.26 4.90 -6.62
C GLY A 177 -20.96 4.51 -7.94
N LEU A 178 -20.44 5.05 -9.04
CA LEU A 178 -20.89 4.73 -10.40
C LEU A 178 -19.73 4.75 -11.41
N CYS A 179 -19.81 3.89 -12.43
CA CYS A 179 -18.84 3.89 -13.52
C CYS A 179 -19.42 3.27 -14.80
N PHE A 180 -18.86 3.61 -15.96
CA PHE A 180 -19.17 2.95 -17.23
C PHE A 180 -18.24 1.76 -17.49
N CYS A 181 -18.71 0.79 -18.28
CA CYS A 181 -17.83 -0.16 -18.97
C CYS A 181 -16.95 0.56 -20.03
N PRO A 182 -15.92 -0.11 -20.60
CA PRO A 182 -15.07 0.50 -21.63
C PRO A 182 -15.79 0.93 -22.91
N THR A 183 -16.90 0.26 -23.26
CA THR A 183 -17.73 0.59 -24.44
C THR A 183 -18.75 1.70 -24.16
N GLU A 184 -18.93 2.11 -22.90
CA GLU A 184 -19.96 3.05 -22.45
C GLU A 184 -21.40 2.68 -22.87
N ASP A 185 -21.67 1.39 -23.10
CA ASP A 185 -23.01 0.86 -23.34
C ASP A 185 -23.73 0.43 -22.06
N ARG A 186 -23.00 0.37 -20.94
CA ARG A 186 -23.49 -0.02 -19.63
C ARG A 186 -23.03 0.94 -18.55
N LEU A 187 -23.95 1.32 -17.67
CA LEU A 187 -23.69 2.05 -16.43
C LEU A 187 -23.84 1.09 -15.25
N PHE A 188 -22.85 1.08 -14.37
CA PHE A 188 -22.90 0.39 -13.09
C PHE A 188 -23.16 1.44 -12.00
N VAL A 189 -24.05 1.12 -11.07
CA VAL A 189 -24.30 1.93 -9.86
C VAL A 189 -24.45 1.00 -8.68
N ASN A 190 -23.74 1.26 -7.59
CA ASN A 190 -23.89 0.46 -6.39
C ASN A 190 -24.84 1.09 -5.38
N ASP A 191 -25.28 0.27 -4.43
CA ASP A 191 -26.08 0.70 -3.29
C ASP A 191 -25.40 0.24 -2.00
N THR A 192 -25.04 1.21 -1.16
CA THR A 192 -24.32 0.95 0.08
C THR A 192 -25.18 0.19 1.10
N VAL A 193 -26.48 0.48 1.18
CA VAL A 193 -27.39 -0.14 2.16
C VAL A 193 -27.86 -1.52 1.70
N GLN A 194 -28.08 -1.67 0.40
CA GLN A 194 -28.52 -2.96 -0.16
C GLN A 194 -27.36 -3.91 -0.50
N HIS A 195 -26.11 -3.47 -0.30
CA HIS A 195 -24.88 -4.25 -0.52
C HIS A 195 -24.82 -4.92 -1.91
N ASN A 196 -25.17 -4.17 -2.95
CA ASN A 196 -25.22 -4.67 -4.32
C ASN A 196 -24.71 -3.66 -5.34
N ILE A 197 -24.44 -4.16 -6.55
CA ILE A 197 -24.19 -3.37 -7.75
C ILE A 197 -25.30 -3.70 -8.74
N ARG A 198 -25.91 -2.67 -9.32
CA ARG A 198 -26.81 -2.77 -10.46
C ARG A 198 -26.09 -2.38 -11.73
N VAL A 199 -26.48 -3.01 -12.83
CA VAL A 199 -26.06 -2.65 -14.18
C VAL A 199 -27.28 -2.28 -15.02
N PHE A 200 -27.11 -1.26 -15.84
CA PHE A 200 -28.11 -0.73 -16.76
C PHE A 200 -27.52 -0.62 -18.15
N ASP A 201 -28.24 -1.09 -19.15
CA ASP A 201 -27.89 -0.77 -20.54
C ASP A 201 -28.27 0.69 -20.81
N ILE A 202 -27.41 1.41 -21.53
CA ILE A 202 -27.65 2.81 -21.90
C ILE A 202 -28.29 2.82 -23.29
N LEU A 203 -29.51 3.34 -23.36
CA LEU A 203 -30.28 3.44 -24.59
C LEU A 203 -29.74 4.60 -25.47
N PRO A 204 -29.99 4.58 -26.79
CA PRO A 204 -29.48 5.61 -27.71
C PRO A 204 -29.89 7.04 -27.38
N ASP A 205 -30.99 7.24 -26.65
CA ASP A 205 -31.48 8.54 -26.19
C ASP A 205 -30.89 8.98 -24.83
N GLY A 206 -30.01 8.17 -24.24
CA GLY A 206 -29.36 8.41 -22.95
C GLY A 206 -30.15 7.93 -21.73
N ARG A 207 -31.36 7.37 -21.90
CA ARG A 207 -32.10 6.71 -20.82
C ARG A 207 -31.44 5.39 -20.44
N LEU A 208 -31.74 4.90 -19.24
CA LEU A 208 -31.33 3.58 -18.78
C LEU A 208 -32.41 2.54 -19.11
N GLY A 209 -31.97 1.35 -19.53
CA GLY A 209 -32.82 0.17 -19.66
C GLY A 209 -33.23 -0.42 -18.30
N ALA A 210 -33.90 -1.57 -18.32
CA ALA A 210 -34.32 -2.24 -17.09
C ALA A 210 -33.10 -2.61 -16.20
N PRO A 211 -33.18 -2.39 -14.87
CA PRO A 211 -32.09 -2.73 -13.96
C PRO A 211 -31.85 -4.23 -13.90
N ARG A 212 -30.58 -4.62 -13.81
CA ARG A 212 -30.17 -6.00 -13.48
C ARG A 212 -29.23 -5.96 -12.28
N ILE A 213 -29.36 -6.94 -11.38
CA ILE A 213 -28.35 -7.16 -10.34
C ILE A 213 -27.11 -7.71 -11.03
N PHE A 214 -26.00 -6.97 -10.89
CA PHE A 214 -24.70 -7.37 -11.40
C PHE A 214 -23.92 -8.17 -10.37
N ALA A 215 -23.90 -7.68 -9.12
CA ALA A 215 -23.33 -8.37 -7.97
C ALA A 215 -24.17 -8.05 -6.73
N SER A 216 -24.30 -8.99 -5.80
CA SER A 216 -25.02 -8.81 -4.53
C SER A 216 -24.30 -9.53 -3.39
N GLY A 217 -24.72 -9.26 -2.16
CA GLY A 217 -24.10 -9.87 -0.98
C GLY A 217 -22.66 -9.41 -0.76
N ILE A 218 -22.37 -8.14 -1.07
CA ILE A 218 -21.04 -7.52 -0.84
C ILE A 218 -20.89 -7.21 0.64
N VAL A 219 -20.83 -8.27 1.46
CA VAL A 219 -20.78 -8.25 2.91
C VAL A 219 -19.68 -9.20 3.41
N GLY A 220 -19.13 -8.93 4.60
CA GLY A 220 -18.01 -9.71 5.14
C GLY A 220 -17.77 -9.38 6.61
N SER A 221 -16.84 -10.10 7.24
CA SER A 221 -16.47 -9.90 8.65
C SER A 221 -15.54 -8.70 8.87
N GLU A 222 -14.89 -8.22 7.80
CA GLU A 222 -14.00 -7.06 7.84
C GLU A 222 -14.79 -5.76 7.59
N PRO A 223 -14.32 -4.59 8.08
CA PRO A 223 -14.97 -3.31 7.78
C PRO A 223 -14.98 -2.99 6.29
N GLY A 224 -16.06 -2.36 5.82
CA GLY A 224 -16.22 -1.91 4.43
C GLY A 224 -17.58 -2.26 3.85
N VAL A 225 -17.99 -1.50 2.84
CA VAL A 225 -19.26 -1.61 2.11
C VAL A 225 -19.03 -1.16 0.67
N PRO A 226 -19.90 -1.51 -0.30
CA PRO A 226 -19.84 -0.92 -1.64
C PRO A 226 -20.07 0.59 -1.57
N ASP A 227 -19.05 1.34 -1.96
CA ASP A 227 -18.99 2.80 -1.97
C ASP A 227 -18.38 3.29 -3.31
N GLY A 228 -17.15 3.81 -3.35
CA GLY A 228 -16.48 4.14 -4.60
C GLY A 228 -16.22 2.93 -5.49
N MET A 229 -16.39 3.09 -6.81
CA MET A 229 -16.02 2.08 -7.79
C MET A 229 -15.53 2.63 -9.12
N LYS A 230 -14.73 1.84 -9.82
CA LYS A 230 -14.18 2.15 -11.15
C LYS A 230 -14.11 0.90 -12.03
N CYS A 231 -14.08 1.11 -13.34
CA CYS A 231 -13.92 0.04 -14.32
C CYS A 231 -12.51 0.09 -14.93
N ASP A 232 -11.86 -1.07 -15.03
CA ASP A 232 -10.55 -1.18 -15.67
C ASP A 232 -10.67 -1.32 -17.21
N ALA A 233 -9.54 -1.24 -17.90
CA ALA A 233 -9.48 -1.30 -19.36
C ALA A 233 -9.95 -2.65 -19.96
N ARG A 234 -10.03 -3.70 -19.14
CA ARG A 234 -10.50 -5.04 -19.53
C ARG A 234 -11.98 -5.25 -19.22
N GLY A 235 -12.64 -4.29 -18.56
CA GLY A 235 -14.05 -4.36 -18.19
C GLY A 235 -14.31 -4.87 -16.78
N ASN A 236 -13.28 -5.15 -15.96
CA ASN A 236 -13.54 -5.57 -14.59
C ASN A 236 -13.97 -4.38 -13.74
N ILE A 237 -14.88 -4.61 -12.80
CA ILE A 237 -15.40 -3.61 -11.87
C ILE A 237 -14.69 -3.76 -10.54
N TRP A 238 -14.00 -2.70 -10.11
CA TRP A 238 -13.28 -2.60 -8.85
C TRP A 238 -14.11 -1.72 -7.91
N VAL A 239 -14.63 -2.31 -6.83
CA VAL A 239 -15.53 -1.64 -5.88
C VAL A 239 -14.99 -1.77 -4.47
N THR A 240 -15.05 -0.70 -3.68
CA THR A 240 -14.76 -0.79 -2.25
C THR A 240 -15.69 -1.80 -1.57
N ALA A 241 -15.18 -2.50 -0.58
CA ALA A 241 -15.87 -3.64 0.01
C ALA A 241 -15.20 -4.05 1.34
N PRO A 242 -15.80 -4.96 2.12
CA PRO A 242 -15.16 -5.52 3.30
C PRO A 242 -13.70 -5.94 3.07
N GLY A 243 -12.78 -5.34 3.84
CA GLY A 243 -11.35 -5.63 3.81
C GLY A 243 -10.54 -4.95 2.68
N GLY A 244 -11.16 -4.07 1.88
CA GLY A 244 -10.47 -3.30 0.84
C GLY A 244 -11.32 -3.10 -0.42
N VAL A 245 -10.92 -3.72 -1.52
CA VAL A 245 -11.60 -3.62 -2.82
C VAL A 245 -11.87 -5.02 -3.37
N TRP A 246 -13.11 -5.28 -3.77
CA TRP A 246 -13.49 -6.51 -4.46
C TRP A 246 -13.54 -6.24 -5.95
N VAL A 247 -13.08 -7.21 -6.74
CA VAL A 247 -12.98 -7.08 -8.19
C VAL A 247 -13.87 -8.12 -8.84
N TYR A 248 -14.75 -7.67 -9.73
CA TYR A 248 -15.71 -8.48 -10.47
C TYR A 248 -15.40 -8.46 -11.97
N SER A 249 -15.53 -9.59 -12.66
CA SER A 249 -15.52 -9.63 -14.12
C SER A 249 -16.69 -8.84 -14.70
N ILE A 250 -16.66 -8.50 -15.99
CA ILE A 250 -17.74 -7.77 -16.66
C ILE A 250 -19.06 -8.56 -16.75
N GLU A 251 -19.02 -9.85 -16.45
CA GLU A 251 -20.17 -10.76 -16.31
C GLU A 251 -20.74 -10.79 -14.89
N GLY A 252 -20.07 -10.19 -13.90
CA GLY A 252 -20.54 -10.12 -12.51
C GLY A 252 -19.95 -11.19 -11.59
N GLU A 253 -18.91 -11.92 -12.02
CA GLU A 253 -18.25 -12.93 -11.20
C GLU A 253 -17.16 -12.32 -10.34
N LEU A 254 -17.13 -12.63 -9.04
CA LEU A 254 -16.05 -12.19 -8.15
C LEU A 254 -14.74 -12.88 -8.54
N ILE A 255 -13.75 -12.10 -9.01
CA ILE A 255 -12.45 -12.63 -9.44
C ILE A 255 -11.38 -12.50 -8.34
N GLY A 256 -11.45 -11.48 -7.49
CA GLY A 256 -10.47 -11.32 -6.41
C GLY A 256 -10.75 -10.19 -5.44
N LYS A 257 -9.92 -10.10 -4.40
CA LYS A 257 -10.00 -9.12 -3.32
C LYS A 257 -8.64 -8.48 -3.08
N LEU A 258 -8.52 -7.20 -3.40
CA LEU A 258 -7.41 -6.34 -3.01
C LEU A 258 -7.58 -5.97 -1.54
N ARG A 259 -6.61 -6.36 -0.72
CA ARG A 259 -6.63 -6.07 0.73
C ARG A 259 -6.01 -4.72 1.03
N VAL A 260 -6.67 -3.93 1.85
CA VAL A 260 -6.19 -2.63 2.34
C VAL A 260 -6.38 -2.59 3.87
N PRO A 261 -5.44 -2.05 4.66
CA PRO A 261 -5.47 -2.15 6.13
C PRO A 261 -6.50 -1.22 6.80
N GLU A 262 -7.34 -0.54 6.03
CA GLU A 262 -8.38 0.36 6.51
C GLU A 262 -9.63 0.25 5.65
N LEU A 263 -10.77 0.71 6.18
CA LEU A 263 -12.00 0.88 5.39
C LEU A 263 -11.74 1.87 4.25
N VAL A 264 -11.96 1.42 3.02
CA VAL A 264 -11.75 2.21 1.80
C VAL A 264 -13.05 2.87 1.40
N GLY A 265 -13.03 4.20 1.22
CA GLY A 265 -14.15 4.98 0.69
C GLY A 265 -14.19 4.94 -0.83
N ASN A 266 -13.05 5.17 -1.51
CA ASN A 266 -13.03 5.27 -2.97
C ASN A 266 -11.65 4.96 -3.58
N LEU A 267 -11.59 4.90 -4.91
CA LEU A 267 -10.39 4.54 -5.67
C LEU A 267 -10.33 5.20 -7.05
N THR A 268 -9.11 5.42 -7.55
CA THR A 268 -8.87 5.88 -8.92
C THR A 268 -7.50 5.47 -9.42
N TRP A 269 -7.34 5.26 -10.73
CA TRP A 269 -6.02 5.08 -11.32
C TRP A 269 -5.37 6.42 -11.64
N GLY A 270 -4.05 6.46 -11.54
CA GLY A 270 -3.23 7.57 -11.95
C GLY A 270 -1.77 7.16 -12.13
N GLY A 271 -0.86 8.09 -11.86
CA GLY A 271 0.55 7.89 -12.14
C GLY A 271 0.89 8.11 -13.63
N PRO A 272 2.18 8.04 -13.98
CA PRO A 272 2.65 8.36 -15.33
C PRO A 272 2.20 7.37 -16.41
N ASP A 273 1.84 6.14 -16.04
CA ASP A 273 1.46 5.04 -16.93
C ASP A 273 0.04 4.50 -16.68
N TRP A 274 -0.72 5.15 -15.79
CA TRP A 274 -2.06 4.75 -15.37
C TRP A 274 -2.13 3.38 -14.70
N ARG A 275 -1.03 2.94 -14.06
CA ARG A 275 -0.94 1.66 -13.34
C ARG A 275 -0.91 1.80 -11.83
N THR A 276 -0.85 3.01 -11.29
CA THR A 276 -0.96 3.23 -9.85
C THR A 276 -2.44 3.39 -9.48
N LEU A 277 -2.97 2.46 -8.69
CA LEU A 277 -4.30 2.57 -8.11
C LEU A 277 -4.21 3.28 -6.75
N PHE A 278 -4.76 4.49 -6.67
CA PHE A 278 -4.89 5.27 -5.45
C PHE A 278 -6.19 4.90 -4.74
N LEU A 279 -6.13 4.77 -3.42
CA LEU A 279 -7.28 4.42 -2.59
C LEU A 279 -7.40 5.41 -1.44
N THR A 280 -8.55 6.05 -1.31
CA THR A 280 -8.87 6.88 -0.15
C THR A 280 -9.56 6.02 0.89
N ALA A 281 -8.98 5.96 2.09
CA ALA A 281 -9.51 5.20 3.21
C ALA A 281 -9.94 6.15 4.34
N SER A 282 -10.43 5.61 5.46
CA SER A 282 -10.83 6.40 6.63
C SER A 282 -9.79 7.47 6.98
N HIS A 283 -8.61 7.09 7.44
CA HIS A 283 -7.65 8.07 7.98
C HIS A 283 -6.47 8.34 7.06
N SER A 284 -6.44 7.70 5.89
CA SER A 284 -5.22 7.58 5.09
C SER A 284 -5.49 7.57 3.58
N LEU A 285 -4.47 8.01 2.84
CA LEU A 285 -4.36 7.79 1.40
C LEU A 285 -3.41 6.63 1.16
N TYR A 286 -3.82 5.67 0.33
CA TYR A 286 -3.01 4.51 -0.07
C TYR A 286 -2.77 4.50 -1.58
N ALA A 287 -1.75 3.76 -2.00
CA ALA A 287 -1.51 3.41 -3.39
C ALA A 287 -0.97 1.99 -3.53
N VAL A 288 -1.34 1.34 -4.63
CA VAL A 288 -0.88 -0.01 -5.00
C VAL A 288 -0.68 -0.07 -6.51
N GLU A 289 0.35 -0.74 -6.99
CA GLU A 289 0.56 -0.88 -8.43
C GLU A 289 -0.31 -2.01 -9.00
N THR A 290 -0.88 -1.80 -10.18
CA THR A 290 -1.70 -2.78 -10.88
C THR A 290 -1.13 -3.09 -12.25
N LYS A 291 -1.30 -4.33 -12.71
CA LYS A 291 -0.95 -4.74 -14.08
C LYS A 291 -1.98 -4.26 -15.10
N VAL A 292 -3.21 -3.97 -14.65
CA VAL A 292 -4.28 -3.34 -15.42
C VAL A 292 -4.34 -1.83 -15.14
N GLY A 293 -4.93 -1.04 -16.04
CA GLY A 293 -5.13 0.40 -15.89
C GLY A 293 -6.62 0.71 -16.06
N PRO A 294 -7.05 1.96 -15.92
CA PRO A 294 -8.46 2.31 -15.98
C PRO A 294 -9.00 2.15 -17.39
N ARG A 295 -10.32 2.04 -17.55
CA ARG A 295 -10.93 2.40 -18.82
C ARG A 295 -10.54 3.85 -19.17
N ILE A 296 -10.45 4.17 -20.46
CA ILE A 296 -10.03 5.51 -20.86
C ILE A 296 -11.19 6.49 -20.66
N GLU A 297 -11.04 7.37 -19.68
CA GLU A 297 -11.97 8.48 -19.41
C GLU A 297 -11.74 9.65 -20.39
N PRO A 298 -12.74 10.53 -20.60
CA PRO A 298 -12.60 11.67 -21.50
C PRO A 298 -11.41 12.58 -21.15
N TYR A 299 -11.24 12.89 -19.88
CA TYR A 299 -10.18 13.79 -19.39
C TYR A 299 -8.76 13.23 -19.60
N MET A 300 -8.61 11.91 -19.70
CA MET A 300 -7.29 11.26 -19.88
C MET A 300 -6.68 11.56 -21.26
N LYS A 301 -7.49 12.01 -22.23
CA LYS A 301 -7.04 12.32 -23.60
C LYS A 301 -6.48 13.74 -23.75
N ALA A 302 -6.82 14.65 -22.83
CA ALA A 302 -6.47 16.07 -22.93
C ALA A 302 -4.94 16.33 -22.99
N GLY A 303 -4.11 15.45 -22.40
CA GLY A 303 -2.65 15.57 -22.42
C GLY A 303 -1.96 15.20 -23.75
N LYS A 304 -2.67 14.59 -24.71
CA LYS A 304 -2.07 14.19 -26.02
C LYS A 304 -2.18 15.25 -27.11
N ALA A 305 -3.07 16.24 -26.96
CA ALA A 305 -3.38 17.21 -28.02
C ALA A 305 -2.38 18.38 -28.12
N ALA A 306 -1.55 18.62 -27.09
CA ALA A 306 -0.62 19.76 -27.06
C ALA A 306 0.80 19.47 -27.60
N GLY A 307 1.07 18.26 -28.08
CA GLY A 307 2.42 17.81 -28.51
C GLY A 307 2.73 17.93 -30.00
N GLY A 308 1.97 18.72 -30.75
CA GLY A 308 2.09 18.81 -32.22
C GLY A 308 2.69 20.14 -32.68
N SER A 309 4.00 20.32 -32.53
CA SER A 309 4.88 21.21 -33.33
C SER A 309 6.07 21.63 -32.48
N GLU A 310 7.20 20.94 -32.58
CA GLU A 310 8.48 21.65 -32.48
C GLU A 310 9.60 20.93 -33.23
N SER A 311 10.29 21.74 -34.03
CA SER A 311 11.30 21.36 -34.99
C SER A 311 12.50 20.69 -34.34
N ARG A 312 13.04 19.66 -35.00
CA ARG A 312 14.37 19.12 -34.74
C ARG A 312 15.42 20.23 -34.81
N ARG A 313 15.92 20.67 -33.65
CA ARG A 313 17.24 21.29 -33.53
C ARG A 313 18.09 20.44 -32.59
N ARG A 314 19.13 19.83 -33.17
CA ARG A 314 20.22 19.19 -32.45
C ARG A 314 20.95 20.27 -31.62
N ALA A 315 21.08 20.04 -30.32
CA ALA A 315 22.09 20.68 -29.49
C ALA A 315 23.08 19.60 -29.01
N ALA A 316 24.37 19.93 -29.09
CA ALA A 316 25.51 19.10 -28.74
C ALA A 316 25.63 18.94 -27.21
N PRO A 317 26.41 17.94 -26.70
CA PRO A 317 26.43 17.62 -25.28
C PRO A 317 27.38 18.56 -24.53
N GLU A 318 26.88 19.24 -23.51
CA GLU A 318 27.72 19.88 -22.50
C GLU A 318 28.19 18.85 -21.48
N ARG A 319 29.51 18.89 -21.25
CA ARG A 319 30.24 18.08 -20.27
C ARG A 319 29.79 18.51 -18.87
N ARG A 320 29.43 17.55 -18.02
CA ARG A 320 29.33 17.76 -16.57
C ARG A 320 30.58 17.18 -15.92
N ASP A 321 31.32 18.06 -15.28
CA ASP A 321 32.36 17.72 -14.33
C ASP A 321 31.75 16.87 -13.21
N ALA A 322 32.50 15.81 -12.86
CA ALA A 322 32.14 14.86 -11.83
C ALA A 322 32.47 15.45 -10.45
N ASP A 323 31.47 15.51 -9.59
CA ASP A 323 31.64 15.59 -8.14
C ASP A 323 30.82 14.44 -7.52
N PRO A 324 31.30 13.76 -6.46
CA PRO A 324 30.83 12.44 -6.09
C PRO A 324 29.46 12.54 -5.41
N SER A 325 28.45 11.87 -5.98
CA SER A 325 27.16 11.72 -5.30
C SER A 325 27.30 10.92 -4.01
N PRO A 326 26.68 11.35 -2.89
CA PRO A 326 26.66 10.56 -1.68
C PRO A 326 25.82 9.29 -1.88
N ALA A 327 26.31 8.20 -1.31
CA ALA A 327 25.65 6.91 -1.32
C ALA A 327 24.34 6.95 -0.51
N ALA A 328 23.26 6.48 -1.14
CA ALA A 328 21.88 6.40 -0.64
C ALA A 328 21.12 7.74 -0.55
N SER A 329 20.02 7.85 -1.30
CA SER A 329 18.97 8.85 -1.10
C SER A 329 17.77 8.22 -0.41
N VAL A 330 17.38 8.76 0.75
CA VAL A 330 16.12 8.46 1.43
C VAL A 330 15.00 9.25 0.74
N PRO A 331 13.94 8.62 0.17
CA PRO A 331 12.72 9.35 -0.15
C PRO A 331 11.97 9.66 1.16
N VAL A 332 11.27 10.78 1.19
CA VAL A 332 10.64 11.44 2.36
C VAL A 332 9.48 10.62 3.01
N ASN A 333 9.39 9.31 2.79
CA ASN A 333 8.23 8.46 3.14
C ASN A 333 8.50 7.33 4.15
N GLY A 334 9.58 7.37 4.96
CA GLY A 334 9.68 6.58 6.20
C GLY A 334 9.73 5.04 6.11
N VAL A 335 9.59 4.42 4.93
CA VAL A 335 9.70 2.96 4.75
C VAL A 335 11.01 2.63 4.05
N LYS A 336 11.95 2.02 4.77
CA LYS A 336 13.12 1.39 4.16
C LYS A 336 12.68 0.04 3.60
N LYS A 337 12.29 0.00 2.32
CA LYS A 337 12.35 -1.23 1.51
C LYS A 337 13.32 -1.01 0.36
N ALA A 338 13.99 -2.08 -0.04
CA ALA A 338 14.87 -2.12 -1.19
C ALA A 338 14.14 -1.57 -2.42
N ALA A 339 14.57 -0.41 -2.94
CA ALA A 339 14.05 0.07 -4.20
C ALA A 339 14.34 -0.96 -5.30
N ALA A 340 13.44 -1.13 -6.27
CA ALA A 340 13.73 -1.95 -7.44
C ALA A 340 15.04 -1.45 -8.09
N GLY A 341 16.06 -2.31 -8.15
CA GLY A 341 17.40 -1.96 -8.65
C GLY A 341 18.31 -1.24 -7.66
N TYR A 342 18.01 -1.22 -6.35
CA TYR A 342 18.96 -0.74 -5.35
C TYR A 342 20.24 -1.56 -5.39
N ARG A 343 21.38 -0.88 -5.22
CA ARG A 343 22.70 -1.50 -5.21
C ARG A 343 23.29 -1.39 -3.83
N LEU A 344 23.92 -2.46 -3.38
CA LEU A 344 24.73 -2.51 -2.18
C LEU A 344 26.18 -2.68 -2.63
N ASP A 345 27.02 -1.72 -2.26
CA ASP A 345 28.46 -1.81 -2.46
C ASP A 345 29.03 -2.91 -1.54
N PRO A 346 29.51 -4.05 -2.08
CA PRO A 346 30.04 -5.15 -1.28
C PRO A 346 31.19 -4.71 -0.36
N SER A 347 31.97 -3.70 -0.76
CA SER A 347 33.07 -3.18 0.05
C SER A 347 32.60 -2.45 1.30
N ARG A 348 31.32 -2.09 1.40
CA ARG A 348 30.74 -1.43 2.57
C ARG A 348 29.90 -2.36 3.43
N CYS A 349 29.59 -3.55 2.92
CA CYS A 349 28.71 -4.50 3.58
C CYS A 349 29.43 -5.39 4.60
N ALA A 350 28.69 -5.84 5.61
CA ALA A 350 28.98 -7.01 6.42
C ALA A 350 27.70 -7.84 6.57
N LEU A 351 27.84 -9.17 6.56
CA LEU A 351 26.73 -10.09 6.83
C LEU A 351 26.82 -10.57 8.28
N ILE A 352 25.73 -10.45 9.04
CA ILE A 352 25.57 -11.04 10.35
C ILE A 352 24.70 -12.30 10.24
N VAL A 353 25.21 -13.42 10.77
CA VAL A 353 24.45 -14.66 11.00
C VAL A 353 24.31 -14.84 12.51
N GLN A 354 23.10 -14.59 13.02
CA GLN A 354 22.86 -14.46 14.45
C GLN A 354 22.00 -15.59 15.01
N ASP A 355 22.43 -16.16 16.14
CA ASP A 355 21.67 -17.12 16.96
C ASP A 355 21.17 -18.37 16.20
N MET A 356 21.82 -18.72 15.08
CA MET A 356 21.57 -19.94 14.32
C MET A 356 22.29 -21.14 14.98
N GLN A 357 21.90 -21.44 16.22
CA GLN A 357 22.44 -22.49 17.08
C GLN A 357 21.39 -23.60 17.31
N ASN A 358 21.84 -24.81 17.64
CA ASN A 358 20.97 -25.99 17.71
C ASN A 358 19.83 -25.83 18.73
N ASP A 359 20.09 -25.26 19.91
CA ASP A 359 19.06 -25.01 20.92
C ASP A 359 17.92 -24.12 20.43
N VAL A 360 18.19 -23.29 19.43
CA VAL A 360 17.26 -22.26 18.96
C VAL A 360 16.37 -22.77 17.83
N VAL A 361 16.94 -23.46 16.84
CA VAL A 361 16.22 -23.75 15.59
C VAL A 361 16.22 -25.23 15.19
N MET A 362 16.81 -26.13 15.97
CA MET A 362 16.80 -27.56 15.67
C MET A 362 15.81 -28.33 16.55
N GLU A 363 15.25 -29.39 15.98
CA GLU A 363 14.50 -30.37 16.76
C GLU A 363 15.40 -30.98 17.85
N GLY A 364 14.86 -31.10 19.07
CA GLY A 364 15.62 -31.55 20.24
C GLY A 364 16.47 -30.46 20.92
N GLY A 365 16.50 -29.24 20.38
CA GLY A 365 17.07 -28.08 21.06
C GLY A 365 16.24 -27.59 22.24
N ALA A 366 16.86 -26.85 23.17
CA ALA A 366 16.22 -26.35 24.38
C ALA A 366 14.94 -25.52 24.13
N PHE A 367 14.85 -24.82 22.98
CA PHE A 367 13.68 -24.02 22.61
C PHE A 367 12.77 -24.69 21.57
N ALA A 368 12.90 -25.99 21.33
CA ALA A 368 12.14 -26.67 20.28
C ALA A 368 10.60 -26.56 20.49
N SER A 369 10.15 -26.60 21.74
CA SER A 369 8.72 -26.47 22.09
C SER A 369 8.14 -25.07 21.83
N SER A 370 8.97 -24.06 21.57
CA SER A 370 8.51 -22.70 21.28
C SER A 370 7.92 -22.55 19.87
N GLY A 371 8.06 -23.56 19.01
CA GLY A 371 7.72 -23.51 17.58
C GLY A 371 8.85 -22.97 16.68
N SER A 372 9.99 -22.58 17.27
CA SER A 372 11.11 -21.99 16.52
C SER A 372 11.68 -22.90 15.43
N PRO A 373 11.94 -24.21 15.67
CA PRO A 373 12.41 -25.09 14.60
C PRO A 373 11.43 -25.24 13.43
N GLU A 374 10.13 -25.36 13.73
CA GLU A 374 9.08 -25.47 12.71
C GLU A 374 9.04 -24.23 11.82
N HIS A 375 8.98 -23.04 12.42
CA HIS A 375 8.95 -21.81 11.64
C HIS A 375 10.28 -21.55 10.90
N CYS A 376 11.42 -21.94 11.47
CA CYS A 376 12.72 -21.89 10.78
C CYS A 376 12.71 -22.74 9.50
N ARG A 377 12.12 -23.94 9.56
CA ARG A 377 11.90 -24.80 8.39
C ARG A 377 10.93 -24.18 7.39
N GLN A 378 9.81 -23.62 7.85
CA GLN A 378 8.81 -22.97 6.98
C GLN A 378 9.40 -21.79 6.21
N GLN A 379 10.27 -20.99 6.84
CA GLN A 379 10.98 -19.87 6.21
C GLN A 379 12.16 -20.30 5.34
N ASN A 380 12.56 -21.57 5.40
CA ASN A 380 13.80 -22.05 4.79
C ASN A 380 15.04 -21.25 5.26
N ALA A 381 15.01 -20.74 6.49
CA ALA A 381 15.92 -19.69 6.95
C ALA A 381 17.39 -20.15 7.01
N ILE A 382 17.64 -21.41 7.39
CA ILE A 382 19.01 -21.98 7.41
C ILE A 382 19.61 -22.00 6.00
N ALA A 383 18.87 -22.52 5.02
CA ALA A 383 19.37 -22.63 3.65
C ALA A 383 19.58 -21.25 3.02
N ASN A 384 18.68 -20.30 3.29
CA ASN A 384 18.77 -18.93 2.83
C ASN A 384 19.94 -18.17 3.46
N ALA A 385 20.14 -18.27 4.77
CA ALA A 385 21.31 -17.71 5.46
C ALA A 385 22.62 -18.33 4.93
N ALA A 386 22.65 -19.65 4.68
CA ALA A 386 23.84 -20.31 4.12
C ALA A 386 24.13 -19.85 2.69
N ARG A 387 23.09 -19.64 1.88
CA ARG A 387 23.20 -19.09 0.52
C ARG A 387 23.73 -17.66 0.52
N LEU A 388 23.24 -16.81 1.43
CA LEU A 388 23.79 -15.47 1.64
C LEU A 388 25.24 -15.52 2.10
N ALA A 389 25.58 -16.36 3.07
CA ALA A 389 26.95 -16.45 3.59
C ALA A 389 27.94 -16.92 2.52
N ARG A 390 27.57 -17.88 1.66
CA ARG A 390 28.39 -18.27 0.50
C ARG A 390 28.59 -17.12 -0.48
N THR A 391 27.51 -16.37 -0.77
CA THR A 391 27.55 -15.26 -1.71
C THR A 391 28.33 -14.05 -1.15
N ALA A 392 28.20 -13.79 0.15
CA ALA A 392 28.95 -12.76 0.84
C ALA A 392 30.46 -13.03 0.73
N ARG A 393 30.89 -14.26 1.05
CA ARG A 393 32.30 -14.67 0.92
C ARG A 393 32.81 -14.56 -0.51
N SER A 394 32.05 -14.99 -1.51
CA SER A 394 32.47 -14.88 -2.92
C SER A 394 32.59 -13.44 -3.43
N ARG A 395 32.02 -12.48 -2.70
CA ARG A 395 32.05 -11.04 -3.00
C ARG A 395 32.94 -10.23 -2.06
N GLY A 396 33.70 -10.89 -1.19
CA GLY A 396 34.56 -10.22 -0.21
C GLY A 396 33.81 -9.51 0.92
N ILE A 397 32.51 -9.77 1.08
CA ILE A 397 31.71 -9.27 2.20
C ILE A 397 32.05 -10.13 3.42
N PRO A 398 32.58 -9.55 4.51
CA PRO A 398 32.87 -10.29 5.74
C PRO A 398 31.60 -10.89 6.35
N VAL A 399 31.69 -12.16 6.76
CA VAL A 399 30.64 -12.84 7.50
C VAL A 399 30.99 -12.83 8.99
N ILE A 400 30.06 -12.36 9.81
CA ILE A 400 30.18 -12.25 11.25
C ILE A 400 29.12 -13.15 11.88
N HIS A 401 29.56 -14.19 12.55
CA HIS A 401 28.70 -15.06 13.34
C HIS A 401 28.51 -14.45 14.72
N VAL A 402 27.26 -14.31 15.13
CA VAL A 402 26.88 -13.82 16.45
C VAL A 402 26.23 -14.96 17.20
N TRP A 403 26.89 -15.45 18.25
CA TRP A 403 26.41 -16.58 19.04
C TRP A 403 26.02 -16.13 20.43
N PHE A 404 24.84 -16.53 20.88
CA PHE A 404 24.49 -16.41 22.28
C PHE A 404 25.14 -17.58 23.02
N VAL A 405 26.04 -17.28 23.96
CA VAL A 405 26.78 -18.32 24.70
C VAL A 405 26.85 -17.96 26.17
N VAL A 406 26.49 -18.92 27.01
CA VAL A 406 26.59 -18.82 28.47
C VAL A 406 27.52 -19.89 29.01
N GLU A 407 28.16 -19.60 30.14
CA GLU A 407 28.91 -20.63 30.87
C GLU A 407 27.94 -21.50 31.68
N ALA A 408 28.39 -22.70 32.08
CA ALA A 408 27.59 -23.59 32.92
C ALA A 408 27.18 -22.88 34.23
N GLY A 409 25.90 -22.96 34.59
CA GLY A 409 25.32 -22.22 35.72
C GLY A 409 25.06 -20.73 35.46
N THR A 410 25.14 -20.30 34.19
CA THR A 410 24.80 -18.95 33.67
C THR A 410 25.43 -17.74 34.40
N PRO A 411 26.69 -17.81 34.89
CA PRO A 411 27.32 -16.65 35.50
C PRO A 411 27.46 -15.51 34.49
N GLY A 412 27.19 -14.27 34.93
CA GLY A 412 27.27 -13.07 34.09
C GLY A 412 25.97 -12.75 33.31
N VAL A 413 25.00 -13.65 33.29
CA VAL A 413 23.65 -13.33 32.79
C VAL A 413 22.87 -12.61 33.89
N THR A 414 22.29 -11.46 33.57
CA THR A 414 21.47 -10.72 34.53
C THR A 414 20.04 -11.23 34.43
N MET A 415 19.48 -11.70 35.54
CA MET A 415 18.11 -12.23 35.62
C MET A 415 17.12 -11.10 35.88
N ASN A 416 16.97 -10.21 34.91
CA ASN A 416 16.08 -9.05 34.98
C ASN A 416 14.89 -9.11 34.01
N ALA A 417 14.75 -10.22 33.28
CA ALA A 417 13.64 -10.44 32.37
C ALA A 417 13.32 -11.95 32.25
N PRO A 418 12.04 -12.32 32.03
CA PRO A 418 11.62 -13.71 31.92
C PRO A 418 12.36 -14.52 30.85
N LEU A 419 12.85 -13.88 29.79
CA LEU A 419 13.61 -14.56 28.74
C LEU A 419 14.99 -15.06 29.23
N PHE A 420 15.64 -14.32 30.13
CA PHE A 420 16.95 -14.71 30.67
C PHE A 420 16.80 -15.77 31.76
N GLU A 421 15.73 -15.66 32.55
CA GLU A 421 15.32 -16.69 33.51
C GLU A 421 15.01 -18.00 32.76
N GLY A 422 14.16 -17.95 31.72
CA GLY A 422 13.82 -19.11 30.90
C GLY A 422 15.03 -19.74 30.20
N LEU A 423 16.01 -18.93 29.76
CA LEU A 423 17.27 -19.43 29.21
C LEU A 423 18.10 -20.20 30.26
N ALA A 424 18.17 -19.69 31.49
CA ALA A 424 18.90 -20.35 32.57
C ALA A 424 18.20 -21.64 33.02
N ASP A 425 16.87 -21.60 33.18
CA ASP A 425 16.05 -22.75 33.58
C ASP A 425 16.11 -23.88 32.55
N ALA A 426 16.15 -23.53 31.25
CA ALA A 426 16.28 -24.50 30.17
C ALA A 426 17.70 -25.08 30.01
N GLY A 427 18.71 -24.52 30.69
CA GLY A 427 20.11 -24.90 30.49
C GLY A 427 20.58 -24.68 29.05
N ALA A 428 20.00 -23.69 28.35
CA ALA A 428 20.19 -23.47 26.93
C ALA A 428 21.51 -22.73 26.64
N LEU A 429 22.07 -22.97 25.45
CA LEU A 429 23.18 -22.22 24.87
C LEU A 429 24.47 -22.26 25.72
N VAL A 430 24.64 -23.33 26.51
CA VAL A 430 25.80 -23.55 27.37
C VAL A 430 27.02 -23.92 26.53
N ARG A 431 28.14 -23.21 26.72
CA ARG A 431 29.39 -23.44 26.00
C ARG A 431 29.78 -24.92 25.98
N GLY A 432 30.18 -25.40 24.81
CA GLY A 432 30.68 -26.77 24.62
C GLY A 432 29.59 -27.84 24.55
N THR A 433 28.32 -27.48 24.74
CA THR A 433 27.19 -28.39 24.50
C THR A 433 26.81 -28.43 23.03
N TRP A 434 26.08 -29.48 22.62
CA TRP A 434 25.47 -29.54 21.30
C TRP A 434 24.52 -28.37 21.06
N GLY A 435 23.75 -27.98 22.07
CA GLY A 435 22.78 -26.89 22.01
C GLY A 435 23.39 -25.53 21.63
N ALA A 436 24.59 -25.23 22.14
CA ALA A 436 25.33 -24.01 21.81
C ALA A 436 26.06 -24.07 20.47
N ALA A 437 26.22 -25.23 19.84
CA ALA A 437 26.89 -25.35 18.56
C ALA A 437 26.05 -24.73 17.42
N PRO A 438 26.68 -24.19 16.36
CA PRO A 438 25.96 -23.72 15.18
C PRO A 438 25.19 -24.87 14.51
N VAL A 439 24.11 -24.52 13.81
CA VAL A 439 23.38 -25.50 13.01
C VAL A 439 24.19 -25.97 11.80
N PRO A 440 23.97 -27.21 11.32
CA PRO A 440 24.69 -27.75 10.17
C PRO A 440 24.62 -26.84 8.94
N GLY A 441 25.78 -26.52 8.36
CA GLY A 441 25.91 -25.67 7.16
C GLY A 441 26.04 -24.17 7.43
N LEU A 442 25.96 -23.75 8.69
CA LEU A 442 26.20 -22.37 9.15
C LEU A 442 27.39 -22.26 10.11
N GLU A 443 28.30 -23.22 10.09
CA GLU A 443 29.54 -23.14 10.84
C GLU A 443 30.40 -21.95 10.37
N ALA A 444 31.11 -21.34 11.32
CA ALA A 444 32.11 -20.33 11.00
C ALA A 444 33.23 -20.94 10.17
N GLN A 445 33.56 -20.30 9.05
CA GLN A 445 34.62 -20.71 8.15
C GLN A 445 35.89 -19.88 8.38
N ALA A 446 37.01 -20.34 7.84
CA ALA A 446 38.25 -19.57 7.86
C ALA A 446 38.03 -18.18 7.22
N GLY A 447 38.37 -17.11 7.95
CA GLY A 447 38.16 -15.73 7.52
C GLY A 447 36.86 -15.09 8.01
N ASP A 448 35.93 -15.87 8.56
CA ASP A 448 34.76 -15.32 9.26
C ASP A 448 35.17 -14.77 10.63
N HIS A 449 34.36 -13.83 11.15
CA HIS A 449 34.46 -13.39 12.53
C HIS A 449 33.43 -14.10 13.40
N VAL A 450 33.79 -14.35 14.66
CA VAL A 450 32.87 -14.84 15.69
C VAL A 450 32.79 -13.84 16.82
N VAL A 451 31.56 -13.48 17.17
CA VAL A 451 31.21 -12.58 18.27
C VAL A 451 30.25 -13.33 19.18
N GLU A 452 30.58 -13.37 20.46
CA GLU A 452 29.70 -13.97 21.48
C GLU A 452 28.94 -12.87 22.22
N LYS A 453 27.68 -13.16 22.56
CA LYS A 453 26.80 -12.25 23.30
C LYS A 453 26.06 -12.99 24.41
N GLN A 454 25.61 -12.22 25.39
CA GLN A 454 24.76 -12.68 26.51
C GLN A 454 23.52 -11.79 26.67
N ARG A 455 23.19 -11.06 25.61
CA ARG A 455 22.04 -10.14 25.50
C ARG A 455 21.37 -10.34 24.13
N MET A 456 20.17 -9.80 23.96
CA MET A 456 19.41 -9.97 22.70
C MET A 456 20.10 -9.28 21.53
N SER A 457 20.43 -7.99 21.70
CA SER A 457 21.17 -7.20 20.72
C SER A 457 22.61 -7.69 20.57
N ALA A 458 23.07 -7.86 19.32
CA ALA A 458 24.45 -8.25 19.02
C ALA A 458 25.49 -7.18 19.40
N TRP A 459 25.05 -5.96 19.71
CA TRP A 459 25.90 -4.84 20.09
C TRP A 459 26.27 -4.85 21.57
N GLU A 460 25.43 -5.45 22.42
CA GLU A 460 25.53 -5.28 23.88
C GLU A 460 26.56 -6.21 24.50
N GLY A 461 27.63 -5.62 25.05
CA GLY A 461 28.71 -6.35 25.72
C GLY A 461 29.59 -7.16 24.77
N THR A 462 29.58 -6.86 23.46
CA THR A 462 30.31 -7.63 22.45
C THR A 462 31.36 -6.80 21.73
N ARG A 463 32.20 -7.47 20.92
CA ARG A 463 33.18 -6.83 20.04
C ARG A 463 32.65 -6.45 18.65
N LEU A 464 31.33 -6.59 18.39
CA LEU A 464 30.75 -6.40 17.05
C LEU A 464 31.10 -5.03 16.45
N GLU A 465 30.88 -3.95 17.21
CA GLU A 465 31.13 -2.59 16.71
C GLU A 465 32.62 -2.35 16.44
N THR A 466 33.50 -2.96 17.22
CA THR A 466 34.95 -2.89 16.99
C THR A 466 35.35 -3.60 15.69
N VAL A 467 34.78 -4.78 15.44
CA VAL A 467 35.00 -5.54 14.20
C VAL A 467 34.51 -4.76 12.98
N LEU A 468 33.27 -4.24 13.02
CA LEU A 468 32.71 -3.46 11.91
C LEU A 468 33.53 -2.20 11.59
N LYS A 469 33.95 -1.46 12.62
CA LYS A 469 34.82 -0.29 12.46
C LYS A 469 36.20 -0.64 11.90
N ALA A 470 36.82 -1.70 12.39
CA ALA A 470 38.13 -2.16 11.90
C ALA A 470 38.08 -2.61 10.44
N LEU A 471 36.96 -3.22 10.02
CA LEU A 471 36.72 -3.61 8.64
C LEU A 471 36.26 -2.45 7.75
N GLY A 472 35.88 -1.30 8.32
CA GLY A 472 35.35 -0.16 7.58
C GLY A 472 34.00 -0.45 6.93
N ARG A 473 33.12 -1.22 7.59
CA ARG A 473 31.79 -1.59 7.07
C ARG A 473 30.72 -0.80 7.79
N ASP A 474 29.83 -0.17 7.04
CA ASP A 474 28.74 0.67 7.55
C ASP A 474 27.36 0.23 7.03
N ILE A 475 27.30 -0.78 6.16
CA ILE A 475 26.07 -1.48 5.77
C ILE A 475 26.05 -2.87 6.41
N VAL A 476 25.00 -3.19 7.15
CA VAL A 476 24.89 -4.47 7.86
C VAL A 476 23.66 -5.22 7.40
N VAL A 477 23.87 -6.40 6.82
CA VAL A 477 22.82 -7.37 6.49
C VAL A 477 22.66 -8.31 7.68
N VAL A 478 21.53 -8.29 8.37
CA VAL A 478 21.29 -9.08 9.59
C VAL A 478 20.34 -10.23 9.27
N THR A 479 20.79 -11.46 9.54
CA THR A 479 20.05 -12.71 9.37
C THR A 479 20.12 -13.53 10.66
N GLY A 480 19.15 -14.41 10.89
CA GLY A 480 19.21 -15.27 12.08
C GLY A 480 17.89 -15.56 12.77
N ALA A 481 17.98 -16.15 13.95
CA ALA A 481 16.82 -16.54 14.74
C ALA A 481 16.35 -15.42 15.69
N TRP A 482 15.09 -15.54 16.12
CA TRP A 482 14.32 -14.57 16.88
C TRP A 482 14.14 -13.23 16.18
N THR A 483 13.38 -13.24 15.08
CA THR A 483 13.01 -12.03 14.32
C THR A 483 12.53 -10.89 15.21
N ASN A 484 11.63 -11.17 16.16
CA ASN A 484 11.04 -10.21 17.09
C ASN A 484 11.85 -9.92 18.35
N MET A 485 13.02 -10.55 18.51
CA MET A 485 13.92 -10.27 19.63
C MET A 485 15.31 -9.95 19.09
N SER A 486 16.19 -10.92 18.95
CA SER A 486 17.59 -10.74 18.56
C SER A 486 17.79 -9.94 17.28
N ILE A 487 17.05 -10.24 16.22
CA ILE A 487 17.20 -9.54 14.93
C ILE A 487 16.70 -8.10 15.05
N GLU A 488 15.51 -7.90 15.60
CA GLU A 488 14.93 -6.57 15.82
C GLU A 488 15.79 -5.69 16.73
N HIS A 489 16.27 -6.21 17.85
CA HIS A 489 17.14 -5.47 18.77
C HIS A 489 18.45 -5.06 18.10
N THR A 490 19.03 -5.97 17.31
CA THR A 490 20.28 -5.71 16.59
C THR A 490 20.08 -4.68 15.48
N ALA A 491 18.98 -4.77 14.73
CA ALA A 491 18.63 -3.81 13.69
C ALA A 491 18.35 -2.41 14.25
N ARG A 492 17.52 -2.30 15.30
CA ARG A 492 17.21 -1.02 15.96
C ARG A 492 18.46 -0.35 16.52
N THR A 493 19.23 -1.09 17.32
CA THR A 493 20.47 -0.57 17.92
C THR A 493 21.49 -0.18 16.85
N GLY A 494 21.59 -0.95 15.77
CA GLY A 494 22.48 -0.65 14.64
C GLY A 494 22.09 0.64 13.93
N ALA A 495 20.79 0.85 13.68
CA ALA A 495 20.28 2.08 13.10
C ALA A 495 20.57 3.30 14.00
N ASP A 496 20.35 3.19 15.32
CA ASP A 496 20.66 4.27 16.28
C ASP A 496 22.16 4.58 16.35
N LYS A 497 23.02 3.57 16.13
CA LYS A 497 24.47 3.73 16.01
C LYS A 497 24.92 4.29 14.65
N GLY A 498 23.99 4.52 13.72
CA GLY A 498 24.27 5.11 12.40
C GLY A 498 24.60 4.11 11.29
N TYR A 499 24.45 2.80 11.52
CA TYR A 499 24.64 1.79 10.47
C TYR A 499 23.42 1.72 9.54
N PHE A 500 23.68 1.44 8.27
CA PHE A 500 22.62 1.16 7.31
C PHE A 500 22.21 -0.31 7.39
N MET A 501 21.05 -0.57 7.98
CA MET A 501 20.58 -1.91 8.26
C MET A 501 19.75 -2.50 7.12
N VAL A 502 19.99 -3.77 6.80
CA VAL A 502 19.24 -4.59 5.83
C VAL A 502 18.87 -5.91 6.49
N VAL A 503 17.63 -6.36 6.36
CA VAL A 503 17.10 -7.61 6.93
C VAL A 503 16.39 -8.37 5.83
N PRO A 504 16.98 -9.45 5.28
CA PRO A 504 16.28 -10.38 4.42
C PRO A 504 15.42 -11.31 5.27
N GLU A 505 14.10 -11.11 5.24
CA GLU A 505 13.15 -11.73 6.16
C GLU A 505 13.11 -13.26 6.01
N ASP A 506 13.30 -13.76 4.79
CA ASP A 506 13.34 -15.18 4.44
C ASP A 506 14.63 -15.89 4.89
N ALA A 507 15.61 -15.16 5.44
CA ALA A 507 16.76 -15.69 6.19
C ALA A 507 16.62 -15.51 7.71
N CYS A 508 15.42 -15.16 8.18
CA CYS A 508 15.13 -14.94 9.59
C CYS A 508 13.97 -15.82 10.08
N SER A 509 13.97 -16.20 11.36
CA SER A 509 12.89 -17.01 11.94
C SER A 509 12.61 -16.67 13.39
N THR A 510 11.44 -17.05 13.91
CA THR A 510 11.08 -16.98 15.34
C THR A 510 10.07 -18.09 15.65
N MET A 511 9.24 -17.96 16.69
CA MET A 511 8.27 -18.94 17.17
C MET A 511 7.22 -19.35 16.12
N ASN A 512 6.66 -18.39 15.37
CA ASN A 512 5.65 -18.64 14.36
C ASN A 512 5.53 -17.45 13.39
N ALA A 513 4.70 -17.61 12.37
CA ALA A 513 4.49 -16.60 11.33
C ALA A 513 3.91 -15.28 11.86
N GLU A 514 3.09 -15.30 12.92
CA GLU A 514 2.47 -14.09 13.47
C GLU A 514 3.53 -13.18 14.12
N TRP A 515 4.35 -13.73 15.02
CA TRP A 515 5.46 -13.01 15.65
C TRP A 515 6.47 -12.51 14.63
N HIS A 516 6.78 -13.31 13.61
CA HIS A 516 7.67 -12.93 12.52
C HIS A 516 7.09 -11.74 11.73
N THR A 517 5.83 -11.87 11.31
CA THR A 517 5.09 -10.88 10.53
C THR A 517 4.96 -9.56 11.25
N ALA A 518 4.73 -9.58 12.56
CA ALA A 518 4.62 -8.37 13.38
C ALA A 518 5.93 -7.56 13.35
N SER A 519 7.08 -8.22 13.52
CA SER A 519 8.36 -7.53 13.49
C SER A 519 8.75 -7.05 12.10
N VAL A 520 8.57 -7.88 11.08
CA VAL A 520 8.86 -7.51 9.69
C VAL A 520 8.02 -6.34 9.21
N ASN A 521 6.70 -6.36 9.45
CA ASN A 521 5.79 -5.39 8.83
C ASN A 521 5.65 -4.08 9.60
N TYR A 522 5.99 -4.05 10.90
CA TYR A 522 5.81 -2.85 11.72
C TYR A 522 7.12 -2.37 12.33
N ALA A 523 7.81 -3.23 13.08
CA ALA A 523 8.98 -2.82 13.85
C ALA A 523 10.19 -2.47 12.98
N LEU A 524 10.58 -3.40 12.10
CA LEU A 524 11.82 -3.32 11.33
C LEU A 524 11.77 -2.26 10.22
N GLN A 525 10.59 -1.97 9.66
CA GLN A 525 10.41 -1.01 8.56
C GLN A 525 10.92 0.40 8.90
N ASN A 526 10.87 0.77 10.19
CA ASN A 526 11.31 2.09 10.65
C ASN A 526 12.84 2.22 10.73
N VAL A 527 13.58 1.12 10.81
CA VAL A 527 15.01 1.13 11.13
C VAL A 527 15.90 0.47 10.06
N ALA A 528 15.37 -0.49 9.32
CA ALA A 528 16.12 -1.30 8.36
C ALA A 528 15.40 -1.45 7.01
N ILE A 529 16.15 -1.71 5.95
CA ILE A 529 15.58 -2.26 4.71
C ILE A 529 15.13 -3.68 4.96
N VAL A 530 13.82 -3.93 4.91
CA VAL A 530 13.29 -5.31 4.95
C VAL A 530 13.06 -5.81 3.53
N THR A 531 13.63 -6.96 3.19
CA THR A 531 13.68 -7.52 1.84
C THR A 531 13.81 -9.05 1.89
N ASP A 532 14.27 -9.69 0.82
CA ASP A 532 14.55 -11.12 0.74
C ASP A 532 16.00 -11.41 0.30
N VAL A 533 16.42 -12.67 0.41
CA VAL A 533 17.77 -13.11 0.04
C VAL A 533 18.09 -12.83 -1.43
N ASP A 534 17.13 -13.05 -2.34
CA ASP A 534 17.36 -12.88 -3.77
C ASP A 534 17.65 -11.43 -4.12
N ALA A 535 16.92 -10.50 -3.53
CA ALA A 535 17.12 -9.07 -3.66
C ALA A 535 18.48 -8.63 -3.10
N VAL A 536 18.89 -9.13 -1.93
CA VAL A 536 20.23 -8.83 -1.38
C VAL A 536 21.34 -9.36 -2.29
N ILE A 537 21.18 -10.56 -2.83
CA ILE A 537 22.13 -11.15 -3.79
C ILE A 537 22.16 -10.35 -5.09
N ALA A 538 21.01 -9.93 -5.62
CA ALA A 538 20.98 -9.10 -6.82
C ALA A 538 21.63 -7.73 -6.58
N ALA A 539 21.34 -7.09 -5.44
CA ALA A 539 21.84 -5.76 -5.09
C ALA A 539 23.36 -5.71 -4.93
N THR A 540 23.98 -6.83 -4.55
CA THR A 540 25.45 -6.94 -4.40
C THR A 540 26.15 -7.49 -5.66
N ALA A 541 25.44 -7.67 -6.78
CA ALA A 541 25.98 -8.29 -8.00
C ALA A 541 26.69 -7.33 -8.98
N GLY A 542 26.62 -6.01 -8.78
CA GLY A 542 27.02 -5.02 -9.79
C GLY A 542 27.66 -3.75 -9.25
N ALA A 543 28.55 -3.86 -8.28
CA ALA A 543 29.44 -2.79 -7.85
C ALA A 543 30.84 -3.01 -8.41
#